data_AF-A0A5N6VP09-F1
#
_entry.id   AF-A0A5N6VP09-F1
#
_cell.length_a   1.000
_cell.length_b   1.000
_cell.length_c   1.000
_cell.angle_alpha   90.00
_cell.angle_beta   90.00
_cell.angle_gamma   90.00
#
_symmetry.space_group_name_H-M   'P 1'
#
loop_
_entity.id
_entity.type
_entity.pdbx_description
1 polymer ?
#
loop_
_entity_poly.entity_id
_entity_poly.type
_entity_poly.pdbx_seq_one_letter_code
_entity_poly.pdbx_strand_id
1 'polypeptide(L)'
;MIRDWKEAVCAHIKKARVPYIIIDTGVWHEVTIPRVPSGKLDHAALMDRTFFVGDGETPCATTAIPDIGRFVAHIIVDPRTLNRYVFAYGEHVTQKKYIALAREITGEDVPYMAVTSKQVLDLAHQPETAELTIWKKVIVQYLYNNWCKGDNETFYAKYLG
;
A
#
# COMPACT_ATOMS: atom_id res chain seq x y z
N MET A 1 2.92 10.93 -11.14
CA MET A 1 4.11 10.38 -11.82
C MET A 1 4.07 8.85 -11.96
N ILE A 2 4.27 8.05 -10.89
CA ILE A 2 4.26 6.57 -11.03
C ILE A 2 2.91 6.05 -11.55
N ARG A 3 1.81 6.58 -11.03
CA ARG A 3 0.45 6.25 -11.49
C ARG A 3 0.30 6.51 -12.99
N ASP A 4 0.69 7.70 -13.44
CA ASP A 4 0.58 8.10 -14.85
C ASP A 4 1.41 7.19 -15.77
N TRP A 5 2.60 6.75 -15.33
CA TRP A 5 3.41 5.79 -16.07
C TRP A 5 2.73 4.41 -16.18
N LYS A 6 2.14 3.91 -15.08
CA LYS A 6 1.35 2.66 -15.10
C LYS A 6 0.14 2.77 -16.02
N GLU A 7 -0.57 3.89 -15.98
CA GLU A 7 -1.73 4.17 -16.83
C GLU A 7 -1.36 4.24 -18.31
N ALA A 8 -0.22 4.84 -18.66
CA ALA A 8 0.29 4.86 -20.04
C ALA A 8 0.56 3.46 -20.58
N VAL A 9 1.15 2.56 -19.76
CA VAL A 9 1.35 1.15 -20.13
C VAL A 9 0.00 0.45 -20.33
N CYS A 10 -0.94 0.62 -19.40
CA CYS A 10 -2.28 0.04 -19.53
C CYS A 10 -3.00 0.52 -20.80
N ALA A 11 -2.91 1.82 -21.12
CA ALA A 11 -3.48 2.39 -22.32
C ALA A 11 -2.83 1.82 -23.59
N HIS A 12 -1.51 1.62 -23.57
CA HIS A 12 -0.79 1.02 -24.70
C HIS A 12 -1.22 -0.43 -24.96
N ILE A 13 -1.33 -1.25 -23.90
CA ILE A 13 -1.81 -2.64 -23.99
C ILE A 13 -3.20 -2.70 -24.63
N LYS A 14 -4.12 -1.86 -24.16
CA LYS A 14 -5.49 -1.76 -24.70
C LYS A 14 -5.50 -1.33 -26.17
N LYS A 15 -4.69 -0.32 -26.53
CA LYS A 15 -4.55 0.16 -27.91
C LYS A 15 -4.00 -0.93 -28.85
N ALA A 16 -3.05 -1.73 -28.38
CA ALA A 16 -2.46 -2.83 -29.13
C ALA A 16 -3.38 -4.07 -29.23
N ARG A 17 -4.52 -4.10 -28.52
CA ARG A 17 -5.46 -5.22 -28.46
C ARG A 17 -4.81 -6.52 -27.96
N VAL A 18 -3.82 -6.40 -27.07
CA VAL A 18 -3.18 -7.54 -26.42
C VAL A 18 -4.06 -7.98 -25.25
N PRO A 19 -4.39 -9.28 -25.11
CA PRO A 19 -5.11 -9.78 -23.94
C PRO A 19 -4.34 -9.49 -22.65
N TYR A 20 -5.03 -9.02 -21.62
CA TYR A 20 -4.37 -8.55 -20.40
C TYR A 20 -5.08 -8.97 -19.12
N ILE A 21 -4.35 -8.93 -18.01
CA ILE A 21 -4.90 -8.94 -16.66
C ILE A 21 -4.09 -7.91 -15.87
N ILE A 22 -4.75 -6.91 -15.29
CA ILE A 22 -4.09 -5.95 -14.39
C ILE A 22 -4.37 -6.40 -12.96
N ILE A 23 -3.33 -6.77 -12.21
CA ILE A 23 -3.46 -7.23 -10.83
C ILE A 23 -2.98 -6.13 -9.90
N ASP A 24 -3.87 -5.67 -9.03
CA ASP A 24 -3.55 -4.78 -7.92
C ASP A 24 -3.59 -5.60 -6.63
N THR A 25 -2.48 -5.62 -5.88
CA THR A 25 -2.34 -6.40 -4.65
C THR A 25 -2.54 -5.57 -3.38
N GLY A 26 -2.99 -4.32 -3.51
CA GLY A 26 -2.97 -3.36 -2.43
C GLY A 26 -1.56 -3.13 -1.88
N VAL A 27 -1.46 -2.89 -0.58
CA VAL A 27 -0.20 -2.61 0.12
C VAL A 27 0.41 -3.89 0.66
N TRP A 28 1.74 -4.02 0.62
CA TRP A 28 2.40 -5.17 1.22
C TRP A 28 2.32 -5.13 2.74
N HIS A 29 1.91 -6.23 3.35
CA HIS A 29 1.70 -6.34 4.79
C HIS A 29 2.97 -5.94 5.57
N GLU A 30 4.14 -6.29 5.04
CA GLU A 30 5.47 -6.01 5.57
C GLU A 30 5.79 -4.51 5.69
N VAL A 31 5.10 -3.65 4.94
CA VAL A 31 5.18 -2.17 5.09
C VAL A 31 4.49 -1.69 6.37
N THR A 32 3.52 -2.46 6.86
CA THR A 32 2.70 -2.10 8.03
C THR A 32 3.27 -2.64 9.35
N ILE A 33 4.23 -3.56 9.29
CA ILE A 33 4.90 -4.11 10.48
C ILE A 33 5.82 -3.03 11.07
N PRO A 34 5.58 -2.58 12.31
CA PRO A 34 6.40 -1.54 12.92
C PRO A 34 7.71 -2.08 13.48
N ARG A 35 8.68 -1.19 13.68
CA ARG A 35 9.89 -1.47 14.45
C ARG A 35 9.56 -1.41 15.94
N VAL A 36 10.19 -2.27 16.73
CA VAL A 36 10.09 -2.28 18.21
C VAL A 36 11.48 -2.25 18.85
N PRO A 37 11.64 -1.74 20.08
CA PRO A 37 12.96 -1.55 20.71
C PRO A 37 13.84 -2.80 20.74
N SER A 38 13.24 -3.98 20.95
CA SER A 38 13.97 -5.25 20.96
C SER A 38 14.40 -5.77 19.59
N GLY A 39 13.88 -5.20 18.50
CA GLY A 39 14.09 -5.71 17.14
C GLY A 39 13.37 -7.03 16.84
N LYS A 40 12.47 -7.53 17.70
CA LYS A 40 11.75 -8.80 17.49
C LYS A 40 11.02 -8.89 16.15
N LEU A 41 10.53 -7.76 15.63
CA LEU A 41 9.80 -7.68 14.36
C LEU A 41 10.71 -7.38 13.15
N ASP A 42 12.02 -7.23 13.36
CA ASP A 42 12.90 -6.66 12.33
C ASP A 42 13.07 -7.54 11.10
N HIS A 43 12.94 -8.85 11.29
CA HIS A 43 13.03 -9.84 10.24
C HIS A 43 11.83 -9.80 9.27
N ALA A 44 10.72 -9.19 9.68
CA ALA A 44 9.49 -9.11 8.88
C ALA A 44 9.17 -7.69 8.40
N ALA A 45 9.69 -6.65 9.05
CA ALA A 45 9.43 -5.26 8.70
C ALA A 45 10.24 -4.81 7.48
N LEU A 46 9.55 -4.20 6.49
CA LEU A 46 10.18 -3.63 5.30
C LEU A 46 10.60 -2.17 5.47
N MET A 47 9.97 -1.44 6.40
CA MET A 47 10.23 -0.02 6.63
C MET A 47 11.02 0.20 7.93
N ASP A 48 11.97 1.14 7.90
CA ASP A 48 12.76 1.51 9.09
C ASP A 48 12.01 2.40 10.07
N ARG A 49 10.93 3.05 9.60
CA ARG A 49 10.14 3.97 10.40
C ARG A 49 8.65 3.73 10.19
N THR A 50 7.90 3.83 11.27
CA THR A 50 6.45 3.83 11.25
C THR A 50 5.96 5.28 11.32
N PHE A 51 5.25 5.72 10.29
CA PHE A 51 4.52 6.99 10.31
C PHE A 51 3.08 6.72 10.75
N PHE A 52 2.58 7.45 11.74
CA PHE A 52 1.19 7.34 12.20
C PHE A 52 0.41 8.56 11.72
N VAL A 53 -0.51 8.34 10.78
CA VAL A 53 -1.21 9.40 10.07
C VAL A 53 -2.57 9.65 10.71
N GLY A 54 -2.81 10.89 11.15
CA GLY A 54 -4.10 11.28 11.72
C GLY A 54 -4.44 10.46 12.98
N ASP A 55 -5.62 9.85 12.98
CA ASP A 55 -6.09 8.94 14.05
C ASP A 55 -5.75 7.47 13.78
N GLY A 56 -5.17 7.16 12.62
CA GLY A 56 -4.80 5.81 12.21
C GLY A 56 -5.98 4.87 11.96
N GLU A 57 -7.20 5.37 11.73
CA GLU A 57 -8.41 4.57 11.52
C GLU A 57 -8.72 4.29 10.04
N THR A 58 -8.05 4.95 9.10
CA THR A 58 -8.26 4.72 7.66
C THR A 58 -7.98 3.25 7.31
N PRO A 59 -8.97 2.51 6.77
CA PRO A 59 -8.78 1.13 6.37
C PRO A 59 -7.92 1.04 5.10
N CYS A 60 -7.09 0.01 5.06
CA CYS A 60 -6.16 -0.24 3.96
C CYS A 60 -6.11 -1.73 3.67
N ALA A 61 -6.34 -2.12 2.42
CA ALA A 61 -6.24 -3.50 1.99
C ALA A 61 -4.77 -3.93 1.86
N THR A 62 -4.38 -5.00 2.56
CA THR A 62 -3.01 -5.50 2.57
C THR A 62 -2.89 -6.93 2.11
N THR A 63 -1.72 -7.25 1.55
CA THR A 63 -1.35 -8.60 1.09
C THR A 63 0.05 -8.92 1.57
N ALA A 64 0.25 -10.09 2.19
CA ALA A 64 1.58 -10.54 2.53
C ALA A 64 2.36 -10.89 1.25
N ILE A 65 3.65 -10.51 1.16
CA ILE A 65 4.48 -10.79 -0.02
C ILE A 65 4.47 -12.28 -0.41
N PRO A 66 4.54 -13.25 0.53
CA PRO A 66 4.48 -14.68 0.20
C PRO A 66 3.18 -15.12 -0.51
N ASP A 67 2.07 -14.42 -0.29
CA ASP A 67 0.77 -14.78 -0.87
C ASP A 67 0.57 -14.25 -2.29
N ILE A 68 1.33 -13.21 -2.70
CA ILE A 68 1.19 -12.58 -4.02
C ILE A 68 1.35 -13.62 -5.14
N GLY A 69 2.36 -14.49 -5.06
CA GLY A 69 2.58 -15.52 -6.07
C GLY A 69 1.41 -16.48 -6.21
N ARG A 70 0.79 -16.87 -5.09
CA ARG A 70 -0.39 -17.73 -5.06
C ARG A 70 -1.61 -17.02 -5.66
N PHE A 71 -1.82 -15.75 -5.33
CA PHE A 71 -2.90 -14.96 -5.93
C PHE A 71 -2.74 -14.85 -7.44
N VAL A 72 -1.54 -14.49 -7.92
CA VAL A 72 -1.24 -14.39 -9.35
C VAL A 72 -1.50 -15.73 -10.05
N ALA A 73 -1.02 -16.85 -9.50
CA ALA A 73 -1.22 -18.18 -10.07
C ALA A 73 -2.70 -18.55 -10.24
N HIS A 74 -3.55 -18.20 -9.27
CA HIS A 74 -5.00 -18.42 -9.37
C HIS A 74 -5.68 -17.45 -10.36
N ILE A 75 -5.25 -16.20 -10.39
CA ILE A 75 -5.85 -15.16 -11.21
C ILE A 75 -5.60 -15.40 -12.71
N ILE A 76 -4.37 -15.74 -13.11
CA ILE A 76 -4.01 -15.81 -14.54
C ILE A 76 -4.63 -16.98 -15.28
N VAL A 77 -5.05 -18.03 -14.57
CA VAL A 77 -5.70 -19.23 -15.15
C VAL A 77 -7.22 -19.15 -15.13
N ASP A 78 -7.80 -18.16 -14.44
CA ASP A 78 -9.24 -17.99 -14.33
C ASP A 78 -9.78 -17.24 -15.56
N PRO A 79 -10.62 -17.86 -16.41
CA PRO A 79 -11.13 -17.20 -17.61
C PRO A 79 -11.95 -15.94 -17.32
N ARG A 80 -12.46 -15.77 -16.08
CA ARG A 80 -13.22 -14.58 -15.66
C ARG A 80 -12.35 -13.32 -15.55
N THR A 81 -11.04 -13.48 -15.44
CA THR A 81 -10.10 -12.37 -15.22
C THR A 81 -9.50 -11.81 -16.51
N LEU A 82 -9.74 -12.47 -17.64
CA LEU A 82 -9.27 -12.02 -18.95
C LEU A 82 -9.81 -10.62 -19.29
N ASN A 83 -8.91 -9.71 -19.65
CA ASN A 83 -9.16 -8.30 -19.94
C ASN A 83 -9.78 -7.53 -18.76
N ARG A 84 -9.50 -7.94 -17.51
CA ARG A 84 -10.00 -7.30 -16.29
C ARG A 84 -8.91 -6.65 -15.46
N TYR A 85 -9.36 -5.73 -14.61
CA TYR A 85 -8.62 -5.30 -13.43
C TYR A 85 -9.06 -6.21 -12.28
N VAL A 86 -8.09 -6.78 -11.57
CA VAL A 86 -8.34 -7.68 -10.44
C VAL A 86 -7.67 -7.07 -9.24
N PHE A 87 -8.48 -6.73 -8.23
CA PHE A 87 -7.99 -6.34 -6.93
C PHE A 87 -7.94 -7.58 -6.02
N ALA A 88 -6.74 -7.96 -5.62
CA ALA A 88 -6.48 -9.11 -4.76
C ALA A 88 -5.87 -8.63 -3.45
N TYR A 89 -6.49 -8.99 -2.34
CA TYR A 89 -6.01 -8.61 -1.02
C TYR A 89 -6.23 -9.73 -0.02
N GLY A 90 -5.40 -9.78 1.03
CA GLY A 90 -5.53 -10.74 2.12
C GLY A 90 -6.50 -10.23 3.19
N GLU A 91 -6.25 -9.03 3.71
CA GLU A 91 -7.01 -8.46 4.81
C GLU A 91 -7.13 -6.93 4.72
N HIS A 92 -7.99 -6.34 5.57
CA HIS A 92 -8.01 -4.91 5.79
C HIS A 92 -7.42 -4.58 7.16
N VAL A 93 -6.46 -3.67 7.18
CA VAL A 93 -5.82 -3.19 8.40
C VAL A 93 -6.03 -1.69 8.59
N THR A 94 -5.87 -1.23 9.83
CA THR A 94 -5.74 0.19 10.16
C THR A 94 -4.43 0.37 10.94
N GLN A 95 -3.89 1.59 10.94
CA GLN A 95 -2.63 1.85 11.66
C GLN A 95 -2.74 1.60 13.15
N LYS A 96 -3.90 1.94 13.71
CA LYS A 96 -4.22 1.68 15.09
C LYS A 96 -4.23 0.18 15.42
N LYS A 97 -4.79 -0.65 14.52
CA LYS A 97 -4.86 -2.12 14.71
C LYS A 97 -3.48 -2.77 14.70
N TYR A 98 -2.64 -2.51 13.69
CA TYR A 98 -1.33 -3.16 13.65
C TYR A 98 -0.39 -2.68 14.76
N ILE A 99 -0.52 -1.42 15.22
CA ILE A 99 0.24 -0.92 16.38
C ILE A 99 -0.22 -1.62 17.65
N ALA A 100 -1.53 -1.74 17.87
CA ALA A 100 -2.08 -2.45 19.03
C ALA A 100 -1.61 -3.91 19.04
N LEU A 101 -1.68 -4.58 17.89
CA LEU A 101 -1.22 -5.97 17.74
C LEU A 101 0.28 -6.12 18.00
N ALA A 102 1.11 -5.20 17.48
CA ALA A 102 2.54 -5.22 17.75
C ALA A 102 2.85 -5.05 19.25
N ARG A 103 2.14 -4.17 19.95
CA ARG A 103 2.26 -4.02 21.42
C ARG A 103 1.86 -5.29 22.16
N GLU A 104 0.75 -5.91 21.76
CA GLU A 104 0.24 -7.15 22.35
C GLU A 104 1.24 -8.31 22.21
N ILE A 105 1.75 -8.53 20.99
CA ILE A 105 2.65 -9.66 20.70
C ILE A 105 4.03 -9.47 21.33
N THR A 106 4.55 -8.24 21.34
CA THR A 106 5.92 -7.98 21.79
C THR A 106 6.03 -7.66 23.28
N GLY A 107 4.94 -7.15 23.88
CA GLY A 107 4.92 -6.59 25.23
C GLY A 107 5.62 -5.23 25.33
N GLU A 108 5.89 -4.58 24.20
CA GLU A 108 6.70 -3.36 24.11
C GLU A 108 5.88 -2.19 23.57
N ASP A 109 6.31 -0.96 23.88
CA ASP A 109 5.77 0.19 23.18
C ASP A 109 6.34 0.27 21.75
N VAL A 110 5.54 0.84 20.85
CA VAL A 110 5.86 0.91 19.43
C VAL A 110 6.23 2.36 19.09
N PRO A 111 7.50 2.67 18.76
CA PRO A 111 7.88 4.00 18.33
C PRO A 111 7.28 4.33 16.96
N TYR A 112 6.63 5.49 16.85
CA TYR A 112 6.12 6.00 15.58
C TYR A 112 6.27 7.53 15.47
N MET A 113 6.27 8.02 14.24
CA MET A 113 6.26 9.45 13.92
C MET A 113 4.83 9.89 13.63
N ALA A 114 4.21 10.63 14.56
CA ALA A 114 2.88 11.18 14.37
C ALA A 114 2.91 12.29 13.31
N VAL A 115 2.03 12.20 12.31
CA VAL A 115 1.89 13.18 11.23
C VAL A 115 0.41 13.44 10.95
N THR A 116 0.07 14.68 10.61
CA THR A 116 -1.31 15.03 10.22
C THR A 116 -1.56 14.69 8.76
N SER A 117 -2.80 14.35 8.40
CA SER A 117 -3.16 14.11 6.99
C SER A 117 -2.87 15.31 6.10
N LYS A 118 -2.97 16.54 6.65
CA LYS A 118 -2.60 17.78 5.96
C LYS A 118 -1.10 17.84 5.63
N GLN A 119 -0.22 17.54 6.59
CA GLN A 119 1.23 17.51 6.34
C GLN A 119 1.60 16.49 5.25
N VAL A 120 0.98 15.30 5.28
CA VAL A 120 1.21 14.27 4.28
C VAL A 120 0.70 14.72 2.90
N LEU A 121 -0.50 15.31 2.84
CA LEU A 121 -1.09 15.86 1.62
C LEU A 121 -0.20 16.97 1.00
N ASP A 122 0.21 17.93 1.81
CA ASP A 122 1.01 19.07 1.36
C ASP A 122 2.34 18.58 0.79
N LEU A 123 3.00 17.64 1.48
CA LEU A 123 4.27 17.07 1.04
C LEU A 123 4.13 16.15 -0.18
N ALA A 124 3.03 15.42 -0.32
CA ALA A 124 2.78 14.53 -1.46
C ALA A 124 2.67 15.29 -2.80
N HIS A 125 2.21 16.55 -2.75
CA HIS A 125 2.04 17.43 -3.90
C HIS A 125 3.23 18.34 -4.19
N GLN A 126 4.23 18.38 -3.31
CA GLN A 126 5.43 19.18 -3.55
C GLN A 126 6.21 18.67 -4.77
N PRO A 127 6.84 19.57 -5.54
CA PRO A 127 7.76 19.19 -6.60
C PRO A 127 8.97 18.46 -6.02
N GLU A 128 9.65 17.69 -6.85
CA GLU A 128 10.92 17.06 -6.45
C GLU A 128 11.97 18.13 -6.18
N THR A 129 12.77 17.90 -5.14
CA THR A 129 13.90 18.76 -4.78
C THR A 129 15.11 17.90 -4.45
N ALA A 130 16.28 18.50 -4.24
CA ALA A 130 17.46 17.77 -3.77
C ALA A 130 17.20 17.04 -2.44
N GLU A 131 16.30 17.57 -1.60
CA GLU A 131 15.94 16.99 -0.30
C GLU A 131 14.76 16.02 -0.40
N LEU A 132 13.79 16.31 -1.27
CA LEU A 132 12.63 15.49 -1.59
C LEU A 132 12.87 14.73 -2.90
N THR A 133 13.75 13.73 -2.82
CA THR A 133 14.06 12.85 -3.94
C THR A 133 12.83 12.05 -4.38
N ILE A 134 12.88 11.49 -5.59
CA ILE A 134 11.83 10.62 -6.13
C ILE A 134 11.41 9.52 -5.14
N TRP A 135 12.35 8.86 -4.48
CA TRP A 135 12.05 7.77 -3.54
C TRP A 135 11.30 8.25 -2.29
N LYS A 136 11.72 9.38 -1.72
CA LYS A 136 11.02 9.98 -0.57
C LYS A 136 9.62 10.43 -0.97
N LYS A 137 9.48 11.04 -2.15
CA LYS A 137 8.19 11.47 -2.69
C LYS A 137 7.25 10.28 -2.89
N VAL A 138 7.74 9.16 -3.40
CA VAL A 138 6.96 7.93 -3.57
C VAL A 138 6.43 7.43 -2.23
N ILE A 139 7.26 7.39 -1.18
CA ILE A 139 6.84 6.98 0.17
C ILE A 139 5.72 7.90 0.67
N VAL A 140 5.89 9.22 0.58
CA VAL A 140 4.87 10.19 1.03
C VAL A 140 3.58 10.07 0.22
N GLN A 141 3.67 9.84 -1.09
CA GLN A 141 2.49 9.62 -1.93
C GLN A 141 1.74 8.33 -1.59
N TYR A 142 2.44 7.25 -1.22
CA TYR A 142 1.81 6.05 -0.68
C TYR A 142 1.16 6.31 0.69
N LEU A 143 1.83 7.04 1.59
CA LEU A 143 1.22 7.43 2.88
C LEU A 143 -0.06 8.23 2.68
N TYR A 144 -0.05 9.16 1.72
CA TYR A 144 -1.23 9.94 1.34
C TYR A 144 -2.35 9.04 0.80
N ASN A 145 -2.05 8.20 -0.18
CA ASN A 145 -3.04 7.34 -0.83
C ASN A 145 -3.68 6.35 0.14
N ASN A 146 -2.86 5.68 0.96
CA ASN A 146 -3.29 4.59 1.83
C ASN A 146 -3.98 5.09 3.09
N TRP A 147 -3.42 6.13 3.74
CA TRP A 147 -3.81 6.49 5.10
C TRP A 147 -4.52 7.84 5.21
N CYS A 148 -4.42 8.72 4.21
CA CYS A 148 -5.19 9.98 4.17
C CYS A 148 -6.43 9.85 3.30
N LYS A 149 -6.26 9.39 2.06
CA LYS A 149 -7.33 9.35 1.07
C LYS A 149 -8.19 8.09 1.16
N GLY A 150 -7.58 6.97 1.57
CA GLY A 150 -8.28 5.68 1.70
C GLY A 150 -8.62 5.05 0.36
N ASP A 151 -7.82 5.33 -0.69
CA ASP A 151 -8.06 4.79 -2.03
C ASP A 151 -7.83 3.28 -2.11
N ASN A 152 -7.06 2.72 -1.17
CA ASN A 152 -6.73 1.30 -1.12
C ASN A 152 -7.78 0.47 -0.37
N GLU A 153 -9.05 0.60 -0.80
CA GLU A 153 -10.22 -0.08 -0.24
C GLU A 153 -11.04 -0.74 -1.36
N THR A 154 -11.72 -1.84 -1.04
CA THR A 154 -12.52 -2.62 -2.01
C THR A 154 -13.62 -1.85 -2.74
N PHE A 155 -14.20 -0.82 -2.13
CA PHE A 155 -15.20 0.04 -2.75
C PHE A 155 -14.65 0.75 -3.99
N TYR A 156 -13.41 1.22 -3.93
CA TYR A 156 -12.76 1.86 -5.07
C TYR A 156 -12.50 0.86 -6.20
N ALA A 157 -12.09 -0.37 -5.86
CA ALA A 157 -11.94 -1.42 -6.85
C ALA A 157 -13.26 -1.69 -7.59
N LYS A 158 -14.38 -1.80 -6.85
CA LYS A 158 -15.72 -1.98 -7.46
C LYS A 158 -16.14 -0.82 -8.35
N TYR A 159 -15.78 0.41 -7.98
CA TYR A 159 -16.09 1.60 -8.78
C TYR A 159 -15.33 1.63 -10.11
N LEU A 160 -14.10 1.11 -10.15
CA LEU A 160 -13.23 1.14 -11.34
C LEU A 160 -13.49 0.02 -12.36
N GLY A 161 -14.35 -0.97 -12.01
CA GLY A 161 -14.79 -2.06 -12.89
C GLY A 161 -13.92 -3.31 -12.81
#